data_AF-J9ERC6-F1
#
_entry.id   AF-J9ERC6-F1
#
_cell.length_a   1.000
_cell.length_b   1.000
_cell.length_c   1.000
_cell.angle_alpha   90.00
_cell.angle_beta   90.00
_cell.angle_gamma   90.00
#
_symmetry.space_group_name_H-M   'P 1'
#
loop_
_entity.id
_entity.type
_entity.pdbx_description
1 polymer ?
#
loop_
_entity_poly.entity_id
_entity_poly.type
_entity_poly.pdbx_seq_one_letter_code
_entity_poly.pdbx_strand_id
1 'polypeptide(L)' 'KAEVECGENTIEVVFLTESVFQGRIYVVGHSNDERCVSRDTGRQTTSITVRKDQCGVAITRSVSSFIIA' A
#
# COMPACT_ATOMS: atom_id res chain seq x y z
N LYS A 1 -1.16 8.05 11.32
CA LYS A 1 -0.51 8.66 10.13
C LYS A 1 -0.16 7.52 9.16
N ALA A 2 -0.21 7.75 7.84
CA ALA A 2 0.22 6.77 6.85
C ALA A 2 1.47 7.28 6.10
N GLU A 3 2.43 6.40 5.89
CA GLU A 3 3.63 6.65 5.09
C GLU A 3 3.64 5.67 3.92
N VAL A 4 4.03 6.15 2.74
CA VAL A 4 3.95 5.39 1.49
C VAL A 4 5.36 5.27 0.92
N GLU A 5 5.76 4.03 0.66
CA GLU A 5 7.01 3.70 -0.01
C GLU A 5 6.71 3.02 -1.36
N CYS A 6 7.29 3.58 -2.41
CA CYS A 6 7.13 3.08 -3.78
C CYS A 6 8.38 2.29 -4.17
N GLY A 7 8.32 0.97 -4.04
CA GLY A 7 9.33 0.07 -4.59
C GLY A 7 9.24 -0.06 -6.11
N GLU A 8 10.06 -0.93 -6.70
CA GLU A 8 10.05 -1.18 -8.16
C GLU A 8 8.70 -1.75 -8.61
N ASN A 9 8.26 -2.86 -8.00
CA ASN A 9 7.01 -3.56 -8.34
C ASN A 9 5.97 -3.55 -7.22
N THR A 10 6.28 -2.93 -6.08
CA THR A 10 5.43 -2.91 -4.89
C THR A 10 5.14 -1.49 -4.43
N ILE A 11 4.03 -1.33 -3.73
CA ILE A 11 3.69 -0.14 -2.95
C ILE A 11 3.51 -0.65 -1.52
N GLU A 12 4.32 -0.16 -0.60
CA GLU A 12 4.15 -0.41 0.82
C GLU A 12 3.51 0.80 1.48
N VAL A 13 2.48 0.56 2.29
CA VAL A 13 1.82 1.59 3.09
C VAL A 13 1.96 1.20 4.55
N VAL A 14 2.65 2.04 5.31
CA VAL A 14 2.89 1.85 6.74
C VAL A 14 1.98 2.77 7.53
N PHE A 15 1.25 2.20 8.49
CA PHE A 15 0.36 2.93 9.38
C PHE A 15 0.93 2.94 10.78
N LEU A 16 1.08 4.14 11.33
CA LEU A 16 1.38 4.37 12.75
C LEU A 16 0.06 4.61 13.48
N THR A 17 -0.24 3.73 14.45
CA THR A 17 -1.44 3.76 15.28
C THR A 17 -1.11 4.21 16.70
N GLU A 18 -2.05 4.86 17.38
CA GLU A 18 -1.84 5.32 18.77
C GLU A 18 -1.76 4.15 19.75
N SER A 19 -2.54 3.10 19.50
CA SER A 19 -2.59 1.87 20.28
C SER A 19 -2.19 0.66 19.43
N VAL A 20 -2.10 -0.51 20.07
CA VAL A 20 -1.82 -1.77 19.37
C VAL A 20 -2.90 -2.03 18.33
N PHE A 21 -2.50 -2.23 17.08
CA PHE A 21 -3.41 -2.55 16.00
C PHE A 21 -3.94 -3.98 16.14
N GLN A 22 -5.26 -4.15 16.09
CA GLN A 22 -5.98 -5.44 16.21
C GLN A 22 -6.89 -5.72 15.01
N GLY A 23 -6.80 -4.90 13.96
CA GLY A 23 -7.67 -4.98 12.79
C GLY A 23 -7.08 -5.79 11.65
N ARG A 24 -7.65 -5.58 10.45
CA ARG A 24 -7.08 -6.00 9.17
C ARG A 24 -7.03 -4.81 8.24
N ILE A 25 -5.98 -4.71 7.44
CA ILE A 25 -5.86 -3.73 6.36
C ILE A 25 -6.15 -4.46 5.06
N TYR A 26 -6.86 -3.82 4.14
CA TYR A 26 -7.14 -4.40 2.85
C TYR A 26 -7.34 -3.33 1.78
N VAL A 27 -7.08 -3.70 0.53
CA VAL A 27 -7.41 -2.85 -0.61
C VAL A 27 -8.92 -2.89 -0.86
N VAL A 28 -9.54 -1.71 -0.97
CA VAL A 28 -10.97 -1.59 -1.22
C VAL A 28 -11.36 -2.37 -2.48
N GLY A 29 -12.42 -3.19 -2.38
CA GLY A 29 -12.84 -4.09 -3.46
C GLY A 29 -12.10 -5.44 -3.52
N HIS A 30 -11.03 -5.62 -2.75
CA HIS A 30 -10.19 -6.83 -2.77
C HIS A 30 -10.05 -7.50 -1.39
N SER A 31 -11.01 -7.30 -0.47
CA SER A 31 -10.94 -7.84 0.90
C SER A 31 -10.93 -9.38 1.00
N ASN A 32 -11.31 -10.07 -0.07
CA ASN A 32 -11.37 -11.54 -0.14
C ASN A 32 -10.12 -12.15 -0.80
N ASP A 33 -9.21 -11.33 -1.37
CA ASP A 33 -7.94 -11.79 -1.93
C ASP A 33 -6.85 -11.64 -0.86
N GLU A 34 -6.27 -12.76 -0.41
CA GLU A 34 -5.26 -12.73 0.64
C GLU A 34 -3.99 -11.96 0.25
N ARG A 35 -3.73 -11.76 -1.04
CA ARG A 35 -2.60 -10.95 -1.53
C ARG A 35 -2.83 -9.44 -1.36
N CYS A 36 -4.07 -9.04 -1.09
CA CYS A 36 -4.51 -7.66 -0.95
C CYS A 36 -4.96 -7.33 0.47
N VAL A 37 -4.62 -8.20 1.44
CA VAL A 37 -5.00 -8.09 2.84
C VAL A 37 -3.75 -8.27 3.70
N SER A 38 -3.58 -7.39 4.68
CA SER A 38 -2.62 -7.57 5.77
C SER A 38 -3.36 -7.81 7.08
N ARG A 39 -2.92 -8.84 7.81
CA ARG A 39 -3.45 -9.24 9.12
C ARG A 39 -2.40 -9.06 10.22
N ASP A 40 -1.39 -8.24 9.98
CA ASP A 40 -0.33 -7.96 10.94
C ASP A 40 -0.89 -7.13 12.09
N THR A 41 -0.87 -7.71 13.28
CA THR A 41 -1.40 -7.16 14.53
C THR A 41 -0.35 -7.23 15.64
N GLY A 42 -0.66 -6.68 16.81
CA GLY A 42 0.20 -6.82 17.99
C GLY A 42 1.33 -5.80 18.10
N ARG A 43 1.41 -4.86 17.15
CA ARG A 43 2.32 -3.71 17.18
C ARG A 43 1.52 -2.41 17.00
N GLN A 44 2.11 -1.28 17.39
CA GLN A 44 1.59 0.07 17.10
C GLN A 44 1.93 0.53 15.67
N THR A 45 2.58 -0.35 14.90
CA THR A 45 2.88 -0.17 13.50
C THR A 45 2.33 -1.38 12.77
N THR A 46 1.62 -1.15 11.68
CA THR A 46 1.12 -2.19 10.79
C THR A 46 1.31 -1.71 9.36
N SER A 47 1.45 -2.62 8.40
CA SER A 47 1.64 -2.25 7.00
C SER A 47 0.86 -3.16 6.07
N ILE A 48 0.70 -2.70 4.84
CA ILE A 48 0.24 -3.50 3.71
C ILE A 48 1.18 -3.29 2.54
N THR A 49 1.61 -4.38 1.92
CA THR A 49 2.44 -4.37 0.72
C THR A 49 1.62 -4.92 -0.43
N VAL A 50 1.36 -4.08 -1.43
CA VAL A 50 0.60 -4.46 -2.62
C VAL A 50 1.50 -4.44 -3.83
N ARG A 51 1.35 -5.43 -4.72
CA ARG A 51 2.04 -5.39 -6.01
C ARG A 51 1.31 -4.48 -6.99
N LYS A 52 2.07 -3.78 -7.83
CA LYS A 52 1.54 -2.83 -8.82
C LYS A 52 0.71 -3.48 -9.93
N ASP A 53 0.88 -4.79 -10.14
CA ASP A 53 0.12 -5.59 -11.11
C ASP A 53 -1.14 -6.25 -10.50
N GLN A 54 -1.44 -5.99 -9.22
CA GLN A 54 -2.51 -6.67 -8.47
C GLN A 54 -3.42 -5.70 -7.72
N CYS A 55 -4.44 -6.26 -7.04
CA CYS A 55 -5.31 -5.51 -6.13
C CYS A 55 -6.01 -4.29 -6.75
N GLY A 56 -6.21 -4.29 -8.07
CA GLY A 56 -6.85 -3.17 -8.78
C GLY A 56 -5.99 -1.91 -8.89
N VAL A 57 -4.67 -2.03 -8.68
CA VAL A 57 -3.74 -0.91 -8.86
C VAL A 57 -3.72 -0.49 -10.33
N ALA A 58 -3.94 0.79 -10.59
CA ALA A 58 -3.89 1.39 -11.92
C ALA A 58 -2.61 2.21 -12.08
N ILE A 59 -1.89 1.99 -13.18
CA ILE A 59 -0.68 2.73 -13.52
C ILE A 59 -1.03 3.76 -14.58
N THR A 60 -0.96 5.04 -14.22
CA THR A 60 -1.14 6.16 -15.15
C THR A 60 0.22 6.71 -15.53
N ARG A 61 0.53 6.74 -16.83
CA ARG A 61 1.76 7.34 -17.35
C ARG A 61 1.45 8.73 -17.91
N SER A 62 2.11 9.75 -17.38
CA SER A 62 2.08 11.11 -17.92
C SER A 62 3.39 11.41 -18.67
N VAL A 63 3.29 12.22 -19.72
CA VAL A 63 4.46 12.81 -20.39
C VAL A 63 4.70 14.17 -19.77
N SER A 64 5.86 14.34 -19.12
CA SER A 64 6.30 15.65 -18.66
C SER A 64 7.30 16.19 -19.66
N SER A 65 6.95 17.28 -20.34
CA SER A 65 7.83 17.96 -21.30
C SER A 65 8.89 18.79 -20.57
N PHE A 66 9.74 18.16 -19.76
CA PHE A 66 10.97 18.81 -19.28
C PHE A 66 12.07 18.55 -20.32
N ILE A 67 12.21 19.47 -21.26
CA ILE A 67 13.44 19.58 -22.04
C ILE A 67 14.46 20.22 -21.10
N ILE A 68 15.48 19.45 -20.69
CA ILE A 68 16.70 20.03 -20.12
C ILE A 68 17.41 20.70 -21.32
N ALA A 69 17.22 22.01 -21.44
CA ALA A 69 17.96 22.86 -22.38
C ALA A 69 19.23 23.40 -21.72
#